data_AF-A0AAD9R7I3-F1
#
_entry.id   AF-A0AAD9R7I3-F1
#
_cell.length_a   1.000
_cell.length_b   1.000
_cell.length_c   1.000
_cell.angle_alpha   90.00
_cell.angle_beta   90.00
_cell.angle_gamma   90.00
#
_symmetry.space_group_name_H-M   'P 1'
#
loop_
_entity.id
_entity.type
_entity.pdbx_description
1 polymer ?
#
loop_
_entity_poly.entity_id
_entity_poly.type
_entity_poly.pdbx_seq_one_letter_code
_entity_poly.pdbx_strand_id
1 'polypeptide(L)'
;MEATKIVFFLLTLILVATDAKPAGRGKDAHCSKMRGRDCTRNADCACSNYQAVERLICNYNLLKCESFFETLASRIPCSRLFKKKCETDADCPCTEAPLICEDRECVRKKSPVV
;
A
#
# COMPACT_ATOMS: atom_id res chain seq x y z
N MET A 1 43.23 32.29 4.43
CA MET A 1 41.87 32.40 5.02
C MET A 1 40.75 31.84 4.12
N GLU A 2 41.06 31.39 2.89
CA GLU A 2 40.08 30.76 1.98
C GLU A 2 39.89 29.26 2.29
N ALA A 3 40.99 28.53 2.50
CA ALA A 3 40.98 27.09 2.75
C ALA A 3 40.16 26.69 3.99
N THR A 4 40.20 27.51 5.05
CA THR A 4 39.47 27.25 6.30
C THR A 4 37.96 27.34 6.12
N LYS A 5 37.48 28.22 5.22
CA LYS A 5 36.04 28.35 4.91
C LYS A 5 35.54 27.17 4.10
N ILE A 6 36.35 26.66 3.17
CA ILE A 6 36.03 25.47 2.37
C ILE A 6 35.90 24.24 3.28
N VAL A 7 36.83 24.07 4.22
CA VAL A 7 36.79 22.97 5.20
C VAL A 7 35.54 23.06 6.08
N PHE A 8 35.17 24.26 6.55
CA PHE A 8 33.94 24.44 7.32
C PHE A 8 32.67 24.15 6.50
N PHE A 9 32.61 24.58 5.24
CA PHE A 9 31.49 24.28 4.34
C PHE A 9 31.34 22.78 4.10
N LEU A 10 32.44 22.08 3.86
CA LEU A 10 32.44 20.62 3.69
C LEU A 10 32.00 19.89 4.97
N LEU A 11 32.45 20.34 6.14
CA LEU A 11 32.02 19.78 7.43
C LEU A 11 30.52 19.96 7.67
N THR A 12 29.95 21.13 7.31
CA THR A 12 28.51 21.35 7.44
C THR A 12 27.68 20.49 6.48
N LEU A 13 28.16 20.26 5.24
CA LEU A 13 27.50 19.36 4.29
C LEU A 13 27.48 17.90 4.77
N ILE A 14 28.55 17.45 5.43
CA ILE A 14 28.62 16.10 6.00
C ILE A 14 27.65 15.95 7.19
N LEU A 15 27.49 16.97 8.02
CA LEU A 15 26.59 16.93 9.19
C LEU A 15 25.09 16.97 8.81
N VAL A 16 24.72 17.59 7.69
CA VAL A 16 23.32 17.58 7.20
C VAL A 16 22.95 16.22 6.56
N ALA A 17 23.94 15.43 6.11
CA ALA A 17 23.72 14.12 5.53
C ALA A 17 23.47 13.00 6.57
N THR A 18 23.66 13.26 7.87
CA THR A 18 23.58 12.20 8.90
C THR A 18 22.20 12.00 9.54
N ASP A 19 21.18 12.80 9.19
CA ASP A 19 19.78 12.54 9.61
C ASP A 19 18.97 11.76 8.58
N ALA A 20 19.63 11.18 7.58
CA ALA A 20 19.08 10.01 6.92
C ALA A 20 19.23 8.84 7.88
N LYS A 21 18.28 8.71 8.83
CA LYS A 21 18.00 7.44 9.52
C LYS A 21 18.17 6.34 8.48
N PRO A 22 19.17 5.45 8.60
CA PRO A 22 19.33 4.40 7.63
C PRO A 22 18.04 3.62 7.70
N ALA A 23 17.19 3.76 6.68
CA ALA A 23 16.13 2.81 6.39
C ALA A 23 16.89 1.50 6.22
N GLY A 24 16.99 0.75 7.32
CA GLY A 24 17.85 -0.39 7.41
C GLY A 24 17.57 -1.26 6.22
N ARG A 25 18.56 -1.37 5.33
CA ARG A 25 18.73 -2.53 4.44
C ARG A 25 18.95 -3.74 5.36
N GLY A 26 17.88 -4.13 6.04
CA GLY A 26 17.78 -5.37 6.77
C GLY A 26 17.53 -6.43 5.74
N LYS A 27 18.59 -7.20 5.46
CA LYS A 27 18.56 -8.53 4.83
C LYS A 27 17.18 -9.18 4.97
N ASP A 28 16.54 -9.43 3.83
CA ASP A 28 15.46 -10.41 3.63
C ASP A 28 14.52 -10.59 4.82
N ALA A 29 13.76 -9.56 5.16
CA ALA A 29 12.67 -9.71 6.12
C ALA A 29 11.61 -10.61 5.47
N HIS A 30 11.35 -11.77 6.08
CA HIS A 30 10.26 -12.67 5.69
C HIS A 30 8.93 -11.91 5.79
N CYS A 31 8.05 -12.02 4.80
CA CYS A 31 6.80 -11.25 4.76
C CYS A 31 5.92 -11.48 6.01
N SER A 32 5.94 -12.68 6.59
CA SER A 32 5.25 -12.98 7.86
C SER A 32 5.67 -12.07 9.03
N LYS A 33 6.91 -11.58 9.05
CA LYS A 33 7.43 -10.67 10.08
C LYS A 33 7.10 -9.20 9.79
N MET A 34 6.85 -8.88 8.52
CA MET A 34 6.50 -7.52 8.09
C MET A 34 5.00 -7.25 8.19
N ARG A 35 4.14 -8.28 8.17
CA ARG A 35 2.69 -8.14 8.37
C ARG A 35 2.37 -7.48 9.72
N GLY A 36 1.48 -6.49 9.71
CA GLY A 36 1.02 -5.75 10.89
C GLY A 36 1.98 -4.66 11.39
N ARG A 37 3.14 -4.48 10.76
CA ARG A 37 4.12 -3.46 11.12
C ARG A 37 3.65 -2.08 10.67
N ASP A 38 3.95 -1.06 11.45
CA ASP A 38 3.58 0.31 11.09
C ASP A 38 4.31 0.76 9.81
N CYS A 39 3.61 1.50 8.97
CA CYS A 39 4.10 1.98 7.69
C CYS A 39 3.51 3.34 7.32
N THR A 40 4.25 4.07 6.48
CA THR A 40 3.78 5.32 5.87
C THR A 40 3.72 5.22 4.35
N ARG A 41 4.49 4.30 3.75
CA ARG A 41 4.63 4.10 2.30
C ARG A 41 4.79 2.61 2.01
N ASN A 42 4.42 2.18 0.80
CA ASN A 42 4.54 0.76 0.39
C ASN A 42 5.98 0.22 0.48
N ALA A 43 6.99 1.07 0.30
CA ALA A 43 8.39 0.69 0.42
C ALA A 43 8.76 0.21 1.85
N ASP A 44 8.04 0.69 2.87
CA ASP A 44 8.24 0.28 4.27
C ASP A 44 7.82 -1.19 4.50
N CYS A 45 6.99 -1.72 3.60
CA CYS A 45 6.47 -3.09 3.63
C CYS A 45 7.25 -4.05 2.71
N ALA A 46 8.40 -3.61 2.17
CA ALA A 46 9.23 -4.45 1.32
C ALA A 46 9.72 -5.68 2.08
N CYS A 47 9.41 -6.86 1.56
CA CYS A 47 9.82 -8.15 2.11
C CYS A 47 10.30 -9.07 0.98
N SER A 48 11.30 -9.90 1.28
CA SER A 48 11.79 -10.93 0.38
C SER A 48 11.14 -12.23 0.78
N ASN A 49 10.27 -12.78 -0.07
CA ASN A 49 9.83 -14.17 0.08
C ASN A 49 10.21 -14.92 -1.20
N TYR A 50 11.06 -15.95 -1.06
CA TYR A 50 11.56 -16.76 -2.18
C TYR A 50 10.45 -17.48 -2.96
N GLN A 51 9.22 -17.55 -2.43
CA GLN A 51 8.04 -18.16 -3.07
C GLN A 51 7.04 -17.15 -3.69
N ALA A 52 7.35 -15.86 -3.75
CA ALA A 52 6.77 -14.87 -4.68
C ALA A 52 5.24 -14.62 -4.72
N VAL A 53 4.40 -15.15 -3.82
CA VAL A 53 2.94 -14.87 -3.87
C VAL A 53 2.51 -13.69 -2.99
N GLU A 54 3.19 -13.47 -1.86
CA GLU A 54 2.72 -12.50 -0.86
C GLU A 54 3.46 -11.17 -0.98
N ARG A 55 2.83 -10.19 -1.65
CA ARG A 55 3.28 -8.79 -1.65
C ARG A 55 2.51 -8.02 -0.58
N LEU A 56 3.24 -7.40 0.35
CA LEU A 56 2.67 -6.50 1.35
C LEU A 56 2.68 -5.06 0.85
N ILE A 57 1.61 -4.32 1.13
CA ILE A 57 1.51 -2.88 0.88
C ILE A 57 1.12 -2.16 2.17
N CYS A 58 1.31 -0.84 2.19
CA CYS A 58 0.89 -0.05 3.32
C CYS A 58 -0.62 0.22 3.26
N ASN A 59 -1.37 -0.25 4.26
CA ASN A 59 -2.77 0.12 4.43
C ASN A 59 -2.83 1.50 5.09
N TYR A 60 -3.04 2.54 4.29
CA TYR A 60 -3.07 3.93 4.74
C TYR A 60 -4.18 4.27 5.76
N ASN A 61 -5.21 3.41 5.91
CA ASN A 61 -6.25 3.61 6.93
C ASN A 61 -5.79 3.13 8.31
N LEU A 62 -5.03 2.04 8.36
CA LEU A 62 -4.51 1.44 9.60
C LEU A 62 -3.06 1.82 9.89
N LEU A 63 -2.39 2.45 8.91
CA LEU A 63 -0.95 2.72 8.88
C LEU A 63 -0.11 1.46 9.14
N LYS A 64 -0.55 0.32 8.60
CA LYS A 64 0.09 -0.99 8.81
C LYS A 64 0.31 -1.76 7.50
N CYS A 65 1.36 -2.57 7.47
CA CYS A 65 1.68 -3.44 6.35
C CYS A 65 0.73 -4.63 6.33
N GLU A 66 -0.06 -4.75 5.26
CA GLU A 66 -0.99 -5.85 5.03
C GLU A 66 -0.79 -6.43 3.63
N SER A 67 -1.28 -7.65 3.40
CA SER A 67 -1.18 -8.22 2.06
C SER A 67 -2.03 -7.43 1.08
N PHE A 68 -1.50 -7.25 -0.14
CA PHE A 68 -2.21 -6.53 -1.21
C PHE A 68 -3.62 -7.07 -1.43
N PHE A 69 -3.80 -8.40 -1.39
CA PHE A 69 -5.09 -9.03 -1.55
C PHE A 69 -6.03 -8.77 -0.36
N GLU A 70 -5.54 -8.75 0.88
CA GLU A 70 -6.36 -8.38 2.05
C GLU A 70 -6.78 -6.91 2.00
N THR A 71 -5.88 -6.01 1.59
CA THR A 71 -6.20 -4.57 1.43
C THR A 71 -7.17 -4.33 0.26
N LEU A 72 -7.08 -5.11 -0.83
CA LEU A 72 -8.05 -5.04 -1.91
C LEU A 72 -9.40 -5.61 -1.48
N ALA A 73 -9.42 -6.76 -0.80
CA ALA A 73 -10.62 -7.44 -0.34
C ALA A 73 -11.40 -6.62 0.69
N SER A 74 -10.70 -5.99 1.64
CA SER A 74 -11.31 -5.08 2.62
C SER A 74 -11.85 -3.79 1.99
N ARG A 75 -11.35 -3.40 0.83
CA ARG A 75 -11.92 -2.29 0.05
C ARG A 75 -13.12 -2.70 -0.78
N ILE A 76 -13.42 -3.99 -0.97
CA ILE A 76 -14.57 -4.46 -1.77
C ILE A 76 -15.85 -4.28 -0.94
N PRO A 77 -16.73 -3.32 -1.31
CA PRO A 77 -18.04 -3.22 -0.69
C PRO A 77 -18.82 -4.47 -1.05
N CYS A 78 -19.46 -5.06 -0.05
CA CYS A 78 -20.26 -6.28 -0.19
C CYS A 78 -19.52 -7.42 -0.90
N SER A 79 -18.51 -7.99 -0.23
CA SER A 79 -17.69 -9.11 -0.74
C SER A 79 -18.47 -10.35 -1.21
N ARG A 80 -19.71 -10.54 -0.72
CA ARG A 80 -20.60 -11.64 -1.13
C ARG A 80 -21.35 -11.37 -2.44
N LEU A 81 -21.44 -10.11 -2.85
CA LEU A 81 -22.16 -9.67 -4.04
C LEU A 81 -21.20 -9.25 -5.15
N PHE A 82 -20.04 -8.69 -4.82
CA PHE A 82 -19.04 -8.31 -5.82
C PHE A 82 -18.65 -9.51 -6.70
N LYS A 83 -18.71 -9.34 -8.03
CA LYS A 83 -18.55 -10.39 -9.06
C LYS A 83 -19.54 -11.55 -9.00
N LYS A 84 -20.66 -11.39 -8.29
CA LYS A 84 -21.77 -12.35 -8.39
C LYS A 84 -22.46 -12.17 -9.75
N LYS A 85 -22.96 -13.28 -10.31
CA LYS A 85 -23.82 -13.22 -11.48
C LYS A 85 -25.06 -12.36 -11.23
N CYS A 86 -25.35 -11.47 -12.16
CA CYS A 86 -26.54 -10.62 -12.19
C CYS A 86 -27.10 -10.53 -13.61
N GLU A 87 -28.37 -10.19 -13.73
CA GLU A 87 -28.99 -9.82 -15.01
C GLU A 87 -29.35 -8.34 -15.02
N THR A 88 -29.63 -7.77 -13.84
CA THR A 88 -30.05 -6.39 -13.65
C THR A 88 -29.34 -5.77 -12.45
N ASP A 89 -29.30 -4.43 -12.40
CA ASP A 89 -28.71 -3.68 -11.27
C ASP A 89 -29.41 -4.00 -9.92
N ALA A 90 -30.69 -4.38 -9.97
CA ALA A 90 -31.45 -4.76 -8.79
C ALA A 90 -30.95 -6.07 -8.14
N ASP A 91 -30.23 -6.91 -8.89
CA ASP A 91 -29.64 -8.16 -8.40
C ASP A 91 -28.38 -7.94 -7.55
N CYS A 92 -27.90 -6.70 -7.49
CA CYS A 92 -26.71 -6.29 -6.74
C CYS A 92 -27.04 -5.38 -5.53
N PRO A 93 -27.90 -5.82 -4.58
CA PRO A 93 -28.31 -4.98 -3.46
C PRO A 93 -27.18 -4.82 -2.43
N CYS A 94 -26.39 -3.76 -2.55
CA CYS A 94 -25.34 -3.44 -1.59
C CYS A 94 -25.66 -2.13 -0.88
N THR A 95 -25.86 -2.21 0.44
CA THR A 95 -26.18 -1.05 1.30
C THR A 95 -24.97 -0.16 1.58
N GLU A 96 -23.76 -0.72 1.55
CA GLU A 96 -22.51 0.02 1.83
C GLU A 96 -22.04 0.87 0.64
N ALA A 97 -22.19 0.35 -0.59
CA ALA A 97 -21.88 1.10 -1.80
C ALA A 97 -22.71 0.58 -2.99
N PRO A 98 -23.21 1.47 -3.87
CA PRO A 98 -24.00 1.05 -5.02
C PRO A 98 -23.15 0.23 -6.01
N LEU A 99 -23.53 -1.03 -6.16
CA LEU A 99 -23.04 -1.93 -7.21
C LEU A 99 -24.01 -1.88 -8.40
N ILE A 100 -23.48 -2.05 -9.61
CA ILE A 100 -24.25 -2.15 -10.86
C ILE A 100 -23.94 -3.48 -11.54
N CYS A 101 -24.85 -3.96 -12.39
CA CYS A 101 -24.62 -5.15 -13.19
C CYS A 101 -23.91 -4.78 -14.49
N GLU A 102 -22.64 -5.13 -14.60
CA GLU A 102 -21.83 -4.95 -15.82
C GLU A 102 -21.28 -6.31 -16.24
N ASP A 103 -21.38 -6.66 -17.52
CA ASP A 103 -20.92 -7.97 -18.05
C ASP A 103 -21.52 -9.20 -17.33
N ARG A 104 -22.76 -9.08 -16.84
CA ARG A 104 -23.44 -10.08 -15.99
C ARG A 104 -22.76 -10.31 -14.64
N GLU A 105 -21.96 -9.36 -14.17
CA GLU A 105 -21.31 -9.37 -12.87
C GLU A 105 -21.61 -8.09 -12.08
N CYS A 106 -21.86 -8.21 -10.78
CA CYS A 106 -22.00 -7.05 -9.91
C CYS A 106 -20.63 -6.38 -9.71
N VAL A 107 -20.48 -5.18 -10.25
CA VAL A 107 -19.24 -4.38 -10.16
C VAL A 107 -19.53 -3.02 -9.53
N ARG A 108 -18.47 -2.29 -9.18
CA ARG A 108 -18.64 -0.92 -8.69
C ARG A 108 -18.98 0.00 -9.84
N LYS A 109 -19.93 0.91 -9.61
CA LYS A 109 -20.15 2.02 -10.52
C LYS A 109 -18.86 2.86 -10.61
N LYS A 110 -18.22 2.88 -11.78
CA LYS A 110 -17.12 3.82 -12.06
C LYS A 110 -17.67 5.23 -11.87
N SER A 111 -17.08 5.99 -10.95
CA SER A 111 -17.34 7.43 -10.93
C SER A 111 -16.79 8.02 -12.24
N PRO A 112 -17.55 8.87 -12.95
CA PRO A 112 -16.99 9.58 -14.09
C PRO A 112 -15.78 10.36 -13.60
N VAL A 113 -14.63 10.13 -14.23
CA VAL A 113 -13.46 10.97 -14.08
C VAL A 113 -13.86 12.31 -14.71
N VAL A 114 -14.12 13.30 -13.86
CA VAL A 114 -14.32 14.70 -14.25
C VAL A 114 -12.96 15.32 -14.48
#